data_AF-A0A1H3X1M3-F1
#
_entry.id   AF-A0A1H3X1M3-F1
#
_cell.length_a   1.000
_cell.length_b   1.000
_cell.length_c   1.000
_cell.angle_alpha   90.00
_cell.angle_beta   90.00
_cell.angle_gamma   90.00
#
_symmetry.space_group_name_H-M   'P 1'
#
loop_
_entity.id
_entity.type
_entity.pdbx_description
1 polymer ?
#
loop_
_entity_poly.entity_id
_entity_poly.type
_entity_poly.pdbx_seq_one_letter_code
_entity_poly.pdbx_strand_id
1 'polypeptide(L)'
;MSENKTNSIYYIAGALVVGALVGAAVASRNDGEQAAMERRIVALEGQLAEAGDAGADAAAAAAQSAADATASGLAALETRVDTMASETADALAAAADTAGDATAESVAAVSDRVSVLAQQMAAIVGRIEEMGSAAAPGASSGAAPEAAPEAAASEGGAASAEAEAAAAPAPEPETEPETVVIPEGAIELAVGQTAQIGGSGVFLSRVDAEAQSAQVLIVGAGRATVSDQSDPVTLSDGCTLKLAVTMPRRAAFTTVCPE
;
A
#
# COMPACT_ATOMS: atom_id res chain seq x y z
N MET A 1 96.90 -1.28 -54.90
CA MET A 1 95.67 -0.46 -54.80
C MET A 1 94.39 -1.16 -55.31
N SER A 2 94.38 -2.50 -55.48
CA SER A 2 93.21 -3.21 -56.04
C SER A 2 92.36 -3.98 -55.02
N GLU A 3 92.86 -4.24 -53.81
CA GLU A 3 92.14 -5.03 -52.79
C GLU A 3 91.04 -4.27 -52.04
N ASN A 4 91.06 -2.93 -52.05
CA ASN A 4 90.10 -2.14 -51.26
C ASN A 4 88.71 -2.00 -51.94
N LYS A 5 88.63 -2.19 -53.27
CA LYS A 5 87.35 -2.15 -54.00
C LYS A 5 86.50 -3.39 -53.77
N THR A 6 87.13 -4.55 -53.63
CA THR A 6 86.43 -5.83 -53.46
C THR A 6 85.71 -5.88 -52.12
N ASN A 7 86.35 -5.45 -51.02
CA ASN A 7 85.70 -5.40 -49.70
C ASN A 7 84.50 -4.44 -49.67
N SER A 8 84.60 -3.28 -50.31
CA SER A 8 83.49 -2.32 -50.35
C SER A 8 82.23 -2.87 -51.05
N ILE A 9 82.41 -3.66 -52.12
CA ILE A 9 81.29 -4.27 -52.84
C ILE A 9 80.60 -5.34 -51.98
N TYR A 10 81.36 -6.15 -51.23
CA TYR A 10 80.79 -7.15 -50.31
C TYR A 10 80.02 -6.52 -49.15
N TYR A 11 80.47 -5.39 -48.62
CA TYR A 11 79.75 -4.67 -47.56
C TYR A 11 78.43 -4.09 -48.06
N ILE A 12 78.41 -3.48 -49.24
CA ILE A 12 77.18 -2.91 -49.82
C ILE A 12 76.19 -4.03 -50.18
N ALA A 13 76.66 -5.11 -50.80
CA ALA A 13 75.82 -6.27 -51.10
C ALA A 13 75.27 -6.92 -49.82
N GLY A 14 76.10 -7.07 -48.78
CA GLY A 14 75.69 -7.61 -47.49
C GLY A 14 74.61 -6.77 -46.80
N ALA A 15 74.76 -5.45 -46.78
CA ALA A 15 73.77 -4.55 -46.18
C ALA A 15 72.41 -4.62 -46.89
N LEU A 16 72.40 -4.76 -48.22
CA LEU A 16 71.19 -4.84 -49.03
C LEU A 16 70.44 -6.16 -48.80
N VAL A 17 71.16 -7.28 -48.69
CA VAL A 17 70.56 -8.59 -48.37
C VAL A 17 70.00 -8.62 -46.94
N VAL A 18 70.71 -8.06 -45.97
CA VAL A 18 70.22 -7.97 -44.58
C VAL A 18 68.98 -7.08 -44.50
N GLY A 19 68.96 -5.94 -45.19
CA GLY A 19 67.79 -5.07 -45.25
C GLY A 19 66.56 -5.75 -45.85
N ALA A 20 66.74 -6.52 -46.94
CA ALA A 20 65.66 -7.28 -47.57
C ALA A 20 65.10 -8.39 -46.66
N LEU A 21 65.97 -9.12 -45.95
CA LEU A 21 65.57 -10.18 -45.02
C LEU A 21 64.82 -9.62 -43.81
N VAL A 22 65.29 -8.50 -43.24
CA VAL A 22 64.60 -7.84 -42.13
C VAL A 22 63.25 -7.28 -42.59
N GLY A 23 63.17 -6.66 -43.77
CA GLY A 23 61.92 -6.18 -44.35
C GLY A 23 60.88 -7.28 -44.56
N ALA A 24 61.30 -8.44 -45.10
CA ALA A 24 60.43 -9.59 -45.29
C ALA A 24 59.95 -10.20 -43.96
N ALA A 25 60.81 -10.24 -42.94
CA ALA A 25 60.44 -10.73 -41.60
C ALA A 25 59.43 -9.81 -40.90
N VAL A 26 59.57 -8.49 -41.05
CA VAL A 26 58.61 -7.50 -40.50
C VAL A 26 57.26 -7.57 -41.22
N ALA A 27 57.25 -7.70 -42.55
CA ALA A 27 56.01 -7.86 -43.32
C ALA A 27 55.25 -9.15 -42.93
N SER A 28 55.94 -10.28 -42.85
CA SER A 28 55.38 -11.56 -42.41
C SER A 28 54.77 -11.49 -41.01
N ARG A 29 55.41 -10.75 -40.09
CA ARG A 29 54.89 -10.54 -38.73
C ARG A 29 53.61 -9.71 -38.73
N ASN A 30 53.55 -8.64 -39.52
CA ASN A 30 52.36 -7.80 -39.62
C ASN A 30 51.18 -8.56 -40.25
N ASP A 31 51.40 -9.37 -41.28
CA ASP A 31 50.36 -10.19 -41.91
C ASP A 31 49.81 -11.24 -40.93
N GLY A 32 50.68 -11.83 -40.10
CA GLY A 32 50.28 -12.76 -39.05
C GLY A 32 49.44 -12.10 -37.95
N GLU A 33 49.81 -10.90 -37.52
CA GLU A 33 49.05 -10.11 -36.55
C GLU A 33 47.69 -9.67 -37.11
N GLN A 34 47.63 -9.29 -38.38
CA GLN A 34 46.37 -8.93 -39.05
C GLN A 34 45.43 -10.14 -39.17
N ALA A 35 45.93 -11.30 -39.59
CA ALA A 35 45.14 -12.53 -39.69
C ALA A 35 44.69 -13.06 -38.30
N ALA A 36 45.45 -12.78 -37.24
CA ALA A 36 45.05 -13.07 -35.87
C ALA A 36 43.95 -12.11 -35.38
N MET A 37 44.03 -10.83 -35.74
CA MET A 37 43.02 -9.84 -35.42
C MET A 37 41.69 -10.11 -36.11
N GLU A 38 41.71 -10.45 -37.41
CA GLU A 38 40.50 -10.82 -38.16
C GLU A 38 39.79 -12.04 -37.56
N ARG A 39 40.56 -13.09 -37.19
CA ARG A 39 40.01 -14.25 -36.48
C ARG A 39 39.37 -13.89 -35.15
N ARG A 40 39.95 -12.94 -34.42
CA ARG A 40 39.43 -12.47 -33.14
C ARG A 40 38.17 -11.63 -33.31
N ILE A 41 38.08 -10.81 -34.36
CA ILE A 41 36.86 -10.04 -34.70
C ILE A 41 35.70 -11.00 -34.99
N VAL A 42 35.91 -11.99 -35.86
CA VAL A 42 34.87 -12.98 -36.19
C VAL A 42 34.42 -13.78 -34.95
N ALA A 43 35.36 -14.14 -34.07
CA ALA A 43 35.02 -14.82 -32.82
C ALA A 43 34.18 -13.93 -31.88
N LEU A 44 34.50 -12.64 -31.79
CA LEU A 44 33.75 -11.68 -30.97
C LEU A 44 32.35 -11.41 -31.55
N GLU A 45 32.21 -11.33 -32.87
CA GLU A 45 30.91 -11.19 -33.54
C GLU A 45 30.01 -12.40 -33.27
N GLY A 46 30.56 -13.61 -33.29
CA GLY A 46 29.84 -14.83 -32.91
C GLY A 46 29.37 -14.82 -31.45
N GLN A 47 30.26 -14.45 -30.52
CA GLN A 47 29.91 -14.32 -29.10
C GLN A 47 28.84 -13.26 -28.84
N LEU A 48 28.86 -12.15 -29.58
CA LEU A 48 27.88 -11.08 -29.45
C LEU A 48 26.50 -11.50 -29.97
N ALA A 49 26.44 -12.26 -31.09
CA ALA A 49 25.21 -12.82 -31.60
C ALA A 49 24.60 -13.83 -30.62
N GLU A 50 25.41 -14.75 -30.09
CA GLU A 50 24.96 -15.76 -29.12
C GLU A 50 24.48 -15.13 -27.80
N ALA A 51 25.17 -14.09 -27.32
CA ALA A 51 24.72 -13.32 -26.16
C ALA A 51 23.40 -12.56 -26.43
N GLY A 52 23.21 -12.07 -27.66
CA GLY A 52 21.98 -11.41 -28.10
C GLY A 52 20.78 -12.36 -28.12
N ASP A 53 20.95 -13.55 -28.69
CA ASP A 53 19.91 -14.59 -28.75
C ASP A 53 19.54 -15.08 -27.35
N ALA A 54 20.54 -15.37 -26.50
CA ALA A 54 20.29 -15.74 -25.10
C ALA A 54 19.60 -14.63 -24.30
N GLY A 55 19.93 -13.36 -24.58
CA GLY A 55 19.26 -12.20 -23.97
C GLY A 55 17.80 -12.06 -24.41
N ALA A 56 17.52 -12.30 -25.69
CA ALA A 56 16.16 -12.29 -26.24
C ALA A 56 15.29 -13.41 -25.64
N ASP A 57 15.83 -14.62 -25.51
CA ASP A 57 15.15 -15.75 -24.88
C ASP A 57 14.88 -15.49 -23.40
N ALA A 58 15.85 -14.95 -22.67
CA ALA A 58 15.68 -14.57 -21.27
C ALA A 58 14.60 -13.49 -21.09
N ALA A 59 14.56 -12.49 -21.98
CA ALA A 59 13.53 -11.45 -21.96
C ALA A 59 12.13 -12.03 -22.28
N ALA A 60 12.02 -12.95 -23.24
CA ALA A 60 10.77 -13.62 -23.55
C ALA A 60 10.27 -14.49 -22.39
N ALA A 61 11.17 -15.23 -21.73
CA ALA A 61 10.84 -16.03 -20.55
C ALA A 61 10.37 -15.16 -19.38
N ALA A 62 11.03 -14.02 -19.12
CA ALA A 62 10.61 -13.07 -18.10
C ALA A 62 9.24 -12.45 -18.41
N ALA A 63 8.98 -12.09 -19.67
CA ALA A 63 7.68 -11.57 -20.10
C ALA A 63 6.56 -12.61 -19.93
N GLN A 64 6.82 -13.87 -20.28
CA GLN A 64 5.87 -14.96 -20.09
C GLN A 64 5.58 -15.21 -18.60
N SER A 65 6.63 -15.24 -17.77
CA SER A 65 6.47 -15.40 -16.32
C SER A 65 5.66 -14.26 -15.69
N ALA A 66 5.87 -13.01 -16.13
CA ALA A 66 5.09 -11.87 -15.68
C ALA A 66 3.61 -11.96 -16.13
N ALA A 67 3.36 -12.44 -17.35
CA ALA A 67 2.01 -12.66 -17.86
C ALA A 67 1.27 -13.75 -17.04
N ASP A 68 1.93 -14.87 -16.75
CA ASP A 68 1.36 -15.96 -15.95
C ASP A 68 1.08 -15.53 -14.51
N ALA A 69 1.97 -14.75 -13.90
CA ALA A 69 1.77 -14.16 -12.58
C ALA A 69 0.57 -13.19 -12.57
N THR A 70 0.41 -12.39 -13.62
CA THR A 70 -0.71 -11.46 -13.76
C THR A 70 -2.04 -12.20 -13.92
N ALA A 71 -2.08 -13.24 -14.76
CA ALA A 71 -3.27 -14.08 -14.94
C ALA A 71 -3.69 -14.78 -13.64
N SER A 72 -2.71 -15.33 -12.91
CA SER A 72 -2.94 -15.96 -11.60
C SER A 72 -3.47 -14.96 -10.58
N GLY A 73 -2.91 -13.74 -10.56
CA GLY A 73 -3.36 -12.66 -9.68
C GLY A 73 -4.79 -12.20 -9.98
N LEU A 74 -5.16 -12.14 -11.27
CA LEU A 74 -6.52 -11.78 -11.69
C LEU A 74 -7.54 -12.84 -11.26
N ALA A 75 -7.24 -14.13 -11.45
CA ALA A 75 -8.11 -15.22 -11.03
C ALA A 75 -8.30 -15.26 -9.50
N ALA A 76 -7.23 -14.99 -8.74
CA ALA A 76 -7.31 -14.88 -7.28
C ALA A 76 -8.17 -13.68 -6.83
N LEU A 77 -8.09 -12.56 -7.56
CA LEU A 77 -8.90 -11.38 -7.29
C LEU A 77 -10.38 -11.65 -7.57
N GLU A 78 -10.70 -12.30 -8.69
CA GLU A 78 -12.07 -12.68 -9.05
C GLU A 78 -12.69 -13.58 -7.97
N THR A 79 -11.94 -14.60 -7.53
CA THR A 79 -12.38 -15.49 -6.44
C THR A 79 -12.64 -14.71 -5.15
N ARG A 80 -11.78 -13.75 -4.81
CA ARG A 80 -11.93 -12.93 -3.59
C ARG A 80 -13.11 -11.98 -3.67
N VAL A 81 -13.39 -11.43 -4.86
CA VAL A 81 -14.57 -10.60 -5.11
C VAL A 81 -15.85 -11.43 -4.96
N ASP A 82 -15.88 -12.65 -5.51
CA ASP A 82 -17.04 -13.54 -5.36
C ASP A 82 -17.28 -13.94 -3.90
N THR A 83 -16.22 -14.25 -3.15
CA THR A 83 -16.31 -14.51 -1.71
C THR A 83 -16.86 -13.30 -0.96
N MET A 84 -16.28 -12.10 -1.18
CA MET A 84 -16.77 -10.89 -0.53
C MET A 84 -18.23 -10.59 -0.91
N ALA A 85 -18.62 -10.80 -2.16
CA ALA A 85 -20.00 -10.61 -2.61
C ALA A 85 -20.97 -11.56 -1.88
N SER A 86 -20.61 -12.83 -1.72
CA SER A 86 -21.40 -13.80 -0.96
C SER A 86 -21.52 -13.41 0.52
N GLU A 87 -20.40 -13.09 1.17
CA GLU A 87 -20.39 -12.66 2.58
C GLU A 87 -21.23 -11.41 2.79
N THR A 88 -21.20 -10.46 1.85
CA THR A 88 -21.99 -9.23 1.93
C THR A 88 -23.49 -9.52 1.75
N ALA A 89 -23.84 -10.43 0.84
CA ALA A 89 -25.22 -10.86 0.63
C ALA A 89 -25.77 -11.58 1.87
N ASP A 90 -24.99 -12.48 2.47
CA ASP A 90 -25.35 -13.22 3.67
C ASP A 90 -25.49 -12.28 4.88
N ALA A 91 -24.57 -11.32 5.05
CA ALA A 91 -24.65 -10.31 6.11
C ALA A 91 -25.87 -9.40 5.94
N LEU A 92 -26.21 -9.03 4.70
CA LEU A 92 -27.39 -8.22 4.42
C LEU A 92 -28.69 -8.98 4.69
N ALA A 93 -28.76 -10.26 4.32
CA ALA A 93 -29.90 -11.12 4.62
C ALA A 93 -30.10 -11.26 6.14
N ALA A 94 -29.03 -11.55 6.89
CA ALA A 94 -29.10 -11.63 8.35
C ALA A 94 -29.51 -10.31 9.01
N ALA A 95 -29.05 -9.18 8.47
CA ALA A 95 -29.46 -7.86 8.95
C ALA A 95 -30.95 -7.57 8.66
N ALA A 96 -31.45 -7.99 7.50
CA ALA A 96 -32.86 -7.86 7.13
C ALA A 96 -33.76 -8.73 8.03
N ASP A 97 -33.35 -9.96 8.33
CA ASP A 97 -34.07 -10.84 9.25
C ASP A 97 -34.12 -10.25 10.66
N THR A 98 -32.98 -9.77 11.17
CA THR A 98 -32.91 -9.11 12.49
C THR A 98 -33.79 -7.86 12.56
N ALA A 99 -33.80 -7.05 11.50
CA ALA A 99 -34.67 -5.87 11.42
C ALA A 99 -36.15 -6.28 11.34
N GLY A 100 -36.48 -7.34 10.59
CA GLY A 100 -37.81 -7.93 10.53
C GLY A 100 -38.31 -8.34 11.91
N ASP A 101 -37.52 -9.10 12.66
CA ASP A 101 -37.85 -9.54 14.01
C ASP A 101 -38.04 -8.36 14.98
N ALA A 102 -37.14 -7.37 14.95
CA ALA A 102 -37.27 -6.17 15.77
C ALA A 102 -38.53 -5.36 15.45
N THR A 103 -38.91 -5.27 14.17
CA THR A 103 -40.16 -4.60 13.77
C THR A 103 -41.39 -5.37 14.24
N ALA A 104 -41.41 -6.71 14.11
CA ALA A 104 -42.51 -7.54 14.60
C ALA A 104 -42.69 -7.41 16.12
N GLU A 105 -41.60 -7.40 16.88
CA GLU A 105 -41.62 -7.20 18.33
C GLU A 105 -42.16 -5.82 18.71
N SER A 106 -41.74 -4.76 17.99
CA SER A 106 -42.25 -3.41 18.23
C SER A 106 -43.76 -3.29 17.98
N VAL A 107 -44.28 -3.96 16.95
CA VAL A 107 -45.71 -3.98 16.61
C VAL A 107 -46.51 -4.73 17.68
N ALA A 108 -46.00 -5.87 18.16
CA ALA A 108 -46.61 -6.59 19.27
C ALA A 108 -46.69 -5.72 20.54
N ALA A 109 -45.60 -5.05 20.90
CA ALA A 109 -45.55 -4.16 22.06
C ALA A 109 -46.50 -2.94 21.93
N VAL A 110 -46.64 -2.36 20.74
CA VAL A 110 -47.61 -1.29 20.48
C VAL A 110 -49.04 -1.80 20.60
N SER A 111 -49.33 -2.99 20.05
CA SER A 111 -50.66 -3.62 20.17
C SER A 111 -51.05 -3.84 21.63
N ASP A 112 -50.13 -4.35 22.46
CA ASP A 112 -50.36 -4.54 23.89
C ASP A 112 -50.64 -3.23 24.62
N ARG A 113 -49.87 -2.17 24.33
CA ARG A 113 -50.11 -0.83 24.90
C ARG A 113 -51.47 -0.26 24.50
N VAL A 114 -51.89 -0.45 23.25
CA VAL A 114 -53.21 -0.03 22.77
C VAL A 114 -54.32 -0.79 23.50
N SER A 115 -54.17 -2.10 23.72
CA SER A 115 -55.12 -2.92 24.48
C SER A 115 -55.23 -2.44 25.94
N VAL A 116 -54.09 -2.15 26.60
CA VAL A 116 -54.07 -1.59 27.96
C VAL A 116 -54.76 -0.23 28.01
N LEU A 117 -54.48 0.66 27.05
CA LEU A 117 -55.12 1.97 26.97
C LEU A 117 -56.64 1.84 26.78
N ALA A 118 -57.10 0.91 25.95
CA ALA A 118 -58.51 0.63 25.74
C ALA A 118 -59.20 0.14 27.04
N GLN A 119 -58.54 -0.75 27.80
CA GLN A 119 -59.05 -1.21 29.10
C GLN A 119 -59.11 -0.07 30.13
N GLN A 120 -58.08 0.80 30.16
CA GLN A 120 -58.08 1.98 31.04
C GLN A 120 -59.19 2.96 30.67
N MET A 121 -59.42 3.23 29.38
CA MET A 121 -60.53 4.07 28.94
C MET A 121 -61.88 3.48 29.32
N ALA A 122 -62.08 2.16 29.13
CA ALA A 122 -63.30 1.49 29.55
C ALA A 122 -63.54 1.60 31.07
N ALA A 123 -62.48 1.44 31.88
CA ALA A 123 -62.57 1.61 33.32
C ALA A 123 -62.89 3.07 33.74
N ILE A 124 -62.32 4.06 33.05
CA ILE A 124 -62.62 5.48 33.30
C ILE A 124 -64.07 5.79 32.95
N VAL A 125 -64.54 5.35 31.78
CA VAL A 125 -65.94 5.54 31.36
C VAL A 125 -66.89 4.90 32.36
N GLY A 126 -66.61 3.66 32.79
CA GLY A 126 -67.39 3.00 33.84
C GLY A 126 -67.44 3.80 35.14
N ARG A 127 -66.31 4.35 35.61
CA ARG A 127 -66.29 5.23 36.78
C ARG A 127 -67.08 6.53 36.57
N ILE A 128 -67.06 7.11 35.36
CA ILE A 128 -67.82 8.33 35.05
C ILE A 128 -69.33 8.03 35.06
N GLU A 129 -69.77 6.90 34.51
CA GLU A 129 -71.17 6.47 34.57
C GLU A 129 -71.62 6.19 36.00
N GLU A 130 -70.74 5.60 36.81
CA GLU A 130 -70.97 5.33 38.23
C GLU A 130 -71.03 6.64 39.05
N MET A 131 -70.13 7.60 38.79
CA MET A 131 -70.16 8.94 39.38
C MET A 131 -71.38 9.76 38.91
N GLY A 132 -71.79 9.64 37.65
CA GLY A 132 -72.97 10.30 37.09
C GLY A 132 -74.28 9.74 37.66
N SER A 133 -74.29 8.46 38.04
CA SER A 133 -75.40 7.83 38.76
C SER A 133 -75.39 8.15 40.26
N ALA A 134 -74.28 8.65 40.80
CA ALA A 134 -74.07 8.95 42.21
C ALA A 134 -74.14 10.45 42.57
N ALA A 135 -74.82 11.29 41.76
CA ALA A 135 -75.16 12.67 42.15
C ALA A 135 -76.27 12.72 43.22
N ALA A 136 -76.03 12.07 44.36
CA ALA A 136 -76.60 12.34 45.67
C ALA A 136 -75.44 12.16 46.69
N PRO A 137 -75.13 13.17 47.52
CA PRO A 137 -73.82 13.28 48.14
C PRO A 137 -73.70 12.42 49.40
N GLY A 138 -72.54 11.77 49.56
CA GLY A 138 -72.23 10.98 50.74
C GLY A 138 -70.78 10.55 50.83
N ALA A 139 -69.93 11.47 51.31
CA ALA A 139 -68.78 11.32 52.21
C ALA A 139 -67.84 10.07 52.21
N SER A 140 -66.57 10.41 52.55
CA SER A 140 -65.58 9.65 53.34
C SER A 140 -64.64 8.71 52.54
N SER A 141 -63.35 9.04 52.43
CA SER A 141 -62.26 8.79 53.40
C SER A 141 -61.69 7.37 53.32
N GLY A 142 -60.37 7.25 53.16
CA GLY A 142 -59.64 6.05 53.59
C GLY A 142 -58.48 5.59 52.72
N ALA A 143 -57.27 5.79 53.27
CA ALA A 143 -56.14 4.87 53.30
C ALA A 143 -55.24 4.68 52.07
N ALA A 144 -53.98 5.08 52.27
CA ALA A 144 -52.79 4.58 51.61
C ALA A 144 -52.59 3.07 51.83
N PRO A 145 -51.77 2.41 51.00
CA PRO A 145 -50.62 1.73 51.58
C PRO A 145 -49.30 1.89 50.81
N GLU A 146 -48.26 1.81 51.62
CA GLU A 146 -46.84 1.67 51.37
C GLU A 146 -46.50 0.22 50.97
N ALA A 147 -45.59 0.02 50.00
CA ALA A 147 -44.66 -1.12 49.97
C ALA A 147 -43.68 -1.01 48.79
N ALA A 148 -42.38 -1.03 49.11
CA ALA A 148 -41.27 -1.29 48.21
C ALA A 148 -41.21 -2.78 47.81
N PRO A 149 -40.44 -3.12 46.77
CA PRO A 149 -39.36 -4.08 47.02
C PRO A 149 -38.03 -3.78 46.33
N GLU A 150 -36.97 -4.19 47.03
CA GLU A 150 -35.59 -4.39 46.57
C GLU A 150 -35.41 -5.65 45.71
N ALA A 151 -34.22 -5.70 45.08
CA ALA A 151 -33.44 -6.87 44.66
C ALA A 151 -33.53 -7.32 43.20
N ALA A 152 -32.41 -7.16 42.48
CA ALA A 152 -31.46 -8.24 42.16
C ALA A 152 -30.73 -7.93 40.84
N ALA A 153 -29.46 -7.54 40.92
CA ALA A 153 -28.56 -7.48 39.77
C ALA A 153 -27.75 -8.79 39.72
N SER A 154 -27.85 -9.49 38.58
CA SER A 154 -27.21 -10.77 38.31
C SER A 154 -25.78 -10.56 37.81
N GLU A 155 -24.87 -11.35 38.38
CA GLU A 155 -23.53 -11.61 37.87
C GLU A 155 -23.59 -12.46 36.58
N GLY A 156 -22.61 -12.28 35.70
CA GLY A 156 -22.40 -13.11 34.53
C GLY A 156 -21.04 -12.80 33.89
N GLY A 157 -20.06 -13.67 34.12
CA GLY A 157 -18.72 -13.59 33.55
C GLY A 157 -18.50 -14.52 32.35
N ALA A 158 -17.37 -14.31 31.66
CA ALA A 158 -16.53 -15.28 30.94
C ALA A 158 -15.35 -14.47 30.35
N ALA A 159 -14.13 -14.61 30.85
CA ALA A 159 -13.14 -15.62 30.49
C ALA A 159 -12.65 -15.54 29.03
N SER A 160 -11.38 -15.18 28.84
CA SER A 160 -10.42 -16.07 28.18
C SER A 160 -8.99 -15.56 28.31
N ALA A 161 -8.10 -16.52 28.58
CA ALA A 161 -6.67 -16.37 28.71
C ALA A 161 -6.00 -16.58 27.35
N GLU A 162 -4.88 -15.91 27.11
CA GLU A 162 -3.91 -16.33 26.09
C GLU A 162 -2.50 -16.23 26.66
N ALA A 163 -1.93 -17.41 26.89
CA ALA A 163 -0.51 -17.64 26.99
C ALA A 163 -0.06 -18.15 25.61
N GLU A 164 1.05 -17.65 25.07
CA GLU A 164 2.11 -18.54 24.57
C GLU A 164 3.38 -17.73 24.29
N ALA A 165 4.43 -18.03 25.07
CA ALA A 165 5.78 -17.61 24.79
C ALA A 165 6.45 -18.72 23.96
N ALA A 166 6.81 -18.40 22.72
CA ALA A 166 7.66 -19.24 21.89
C ALA A 166 8.90 -18.43 21.49
N ALA A 167 10.05 -18.84 22.03
CA ALA A 167 11.36 -18.30 21.70
C ALA A 167 11.78 -18.77 20.30
N ALA A 168 12.26 -17.83 19.49
CA ALA A 168 12.88 -18.05 18.19
C ALA A 168 14.19 -17.20 18.09
N PRO A 169 15.12 -17.56 17.19
CA PRO A 169 16.57 -17.51 17.40
C PRO A 169 17.21 -16.12 17.29
N ALA A 170 18.40 -16.01 17.88
CA ALA A 170 19.20 -14.78 17.98
C ALA A 170 19.52 -14.15 16.60
N PRO A 171 19.18 -12.86 16.38
CA PRO A 171 19.61 -12.12 15.20
C PRO A 171 21.07 -11.64 15.34
N GLU A 172 21.79 -11.72 14.23
CA GLU A 172 23.09 -11.09 13.97
C GLU A 172 23.01 -9.56 14.14
N PRO A 173 24.12 -8.84 14.41
CA PRO A 173 24.08 -7.45 14.87
C PRO A 173 23.45 -6.50 13.85
N GLU A 174 22.23 -6.06 14.16
CA GLU A 174 21.53 -4.96 13.51
C GLU A 174 22.34 -3.67 13.69
N THR A 175 22.63 -3.02 12.57
CA THR A 175 23.17 -1.66 12.55
C THR A 175 22.14 -0.74 13.21
N GLU A 176 22.56 0.02 14.22
CA GLU A 176 21.67 0.93 14.96
C GLU A 176 20.87 1.80 13.98
N PRO A 177 19.53 1.85 14.09
CA PRO A 177 18.73 2.65 13.18
C PRO A 177 19.09 4.13 13.38
N GLU A 178 19.55 4.79 12.31
CA GLU A 178 19.58 6.24 12.27
C GLU A 178 18.20 6.76 12.65
N THR A 179 18.13 7.46 13.77
CA THR A 179 16.90 8.06 14.27
C THR A 179 16.52 9.17 13.31
N VAL A 180 15.59 8.87 12.41
CA VAL A 180 15.03 9.85 11.47
C VAL A 180 14.32 10.92 12.30
N VAL A 181 14.88 12.13 12.32
CA VAL A 181 14.33 13.26 13.06
C VAL A 181 13.20 13.87 12.25
N ILE A 182 11.96 13.74 12.76
CA ILE A 182 10.80 14.41 12.18
C ILE A 182 10.81 15.88 12.64
N PRO A 183 10.77 16.86 11.72
CA PRO A 183 10.77 18.26 12.11
C PRO A 183 9.50 18.62 12.87
N GLU A 184 9.63 19.49 13.89
CA GLU A 184 8.50 19.96 14.68
C GLU A 184 7.47 20.68 13.78
N GLY A 185 6.20 20.33 13.92
CA GLY A 185 5.11 20.87 13.09
C GLY A 185 4.91 20.15 11.76
N ALA A 186 5.68 19.10 11.44
CA ALA A 186 5.41 18.27 10.28
C ALA A 186 4.23 17.31 10.50
N ILE A 187 3.47 17.09 9.43
CA ILE A 187 2.34 16.16 9.41
C ILE A 187 2.86 14.83 8.84
N GLU A 188 2.82 13.78 9.65
CA GLU A 188 3.15 12.41 9.22
C GLU A 188 1.93 11.72 8.61
N LEU A 189 2.13 11.11 7.45
CA LEU A 189 1.14 10.28 6.77
C LEU A 189 1.73 8.91 6.46
N ALA A 190 0.98 7.84 6.71
CA ALA A 190 1.27 6.51 6.19
C ALA A 190 0.59 6.29 4.83
N VAL A 191 1.16 5.42 3.99
CA VAL A 191 0.54 5.03 2.72
C VAL A 191 -0.86 4.45 2.98
N GLY A 192 -1.87 5.02 2.33
CA GLY A 192 -3.28 4.68 2.55
C GLY A 192 -4.00 5.60 3.53
N GLN A 193 -3.32 6.57 4.15
CA GLN A 193 -3.94 7.56 5.04
C GLN A 193 -4.24 8.87 4.32
N THR A 194 -5.23 9.59 4.84
CA THR A 194 -5.62 10.93 4.42
C THR A 194 -5.46 11.89 5.60
N ALA A 195 -4.93 13.08 5.37
CA ALA A 195 -5.00 14.20 6.31
C ALA A 195 -5.65 15.41 5.66
N GLN A 196 -6.26 16.25 6.51
CA GLN A 196 -6.73 17.57 6.11
C GLN A 196 -5.61 18.58 6.34
N ILE A 197 -5.22 19.29 5.28
CA ILE A 197 -4.19 20.32 5.32
C ILE A 197 -4.83 21.62 4.81
N GLY A 198 -5.02 22.58 5.72
CA GLY A 198 -5.90 23.72 5.45
C GLY A 198 -7.35 23.22 5.28
N GLY A 199 -7.97 23.52 4.14
CA GLY A 199 -9.28 22.99 3.74
C GLY A 199 -9.22 21.81 2.77
N SER A 200 -8.02 21.36 2.39
CA SER A 200 -7.80 20.40 1.32
C SER A 200 -7.45 19.01 1.88
N GLY A 201 -8.08 17.96 1.32
CA GLY A 201 -7.76 16.58 1.65
C GLY A 201 -6.56 16.06 0.87
N VAL A 202 -5.58 15.53 1.58
CA VAL A 202 -4.35 14.97 1.01
C VAL A 202 -4.22 13.51 1.41
N PHE A 203 -4.22 12.63 0.41
CA PHE A 203 -4.07 11.19 0.58
C PHE A 203 -2.69 10.73 0.11
N LEU A 204 -1.97 9.96 0.93
CA LEU A 204 -0.66 9.42 0.56
C LEU A 204 -0.83 8.07 -0.15
N SER A 205 -0.49 8.02 -1.43
CA SER A 205 -0.66 6.83 -2.27
C SER A 205 0.58 5.94 -2.34
N ARG A 206 1.77 6.53 -2.43
CA ARG A 206 3.07 5.82 -2.49
C ARG A 206 4.18 6.67 -1.89
N VAL A 207 5.20 6.00 -1.37
CA VAL A 207 6.45 6.61 -0.91
C VAL A 207 7.60 5.82 -1.53
N ASP A 208 8.56 6.53 -2.09
CA ASP A 208 9.85 6.02 -2.52
C ASP A 208 10.91 6.61 -1.59
N ALA A 209 11.40 5.80 -0.67
CA ALA A 209 12.38 6.24 0.32
C ALA A 209 13.79 6.39 -0.29
N GLU A 210 14.10 5.64 -1.36
CA GLU A 210 15.40 5.74 -2.05
C GLU A 210 15.46 7.01 -2.89
N ALA A 211 14.37 7.31 -3.61
CA ALA A 211 14.25 8.52 -4.42
C ALA A 211 13.78 9.75 -3.64
N GLN A 212 13.60 9.65 -2.32
CA GLN A 212 13.08 10.71 -1.44
C GLN A 212 11.85 11.43 -2.02
N SER A 213 10.88 10.64 -2.48
CA SER A 213 9.67 11.17 -3.12
C SER A 213 8.40 10.49 -2.61
N ALA A 214 7.30 11.23 -2.66
CA ALA A 214 5.97 10.77 -2.25
C ALA A 214 4.94 11.11 -3.33
N GLN A 215 4.07 10.16 -3.67
CA GLN A 215 2.92 10.41 -4.52
C GLN A 215 1.69 10.66 -3.67
N VAL A 216 1.11 11.85 -3.80
CA VAL A 216 -0.08 12.27 -3.08
C VAL A 216 -1.25 12.47 -4.04
N LEU A 217 -2.45 12.21 -3.56
CA LEU A 217 -3.70 12.59 -4.22
C LEU A 217 -4.33 13.73 -3.43
N ILE A 218 -4.49 14.87 -4.08
CA ILE A 218 -5.10 16.06 -3.50
C ILE A 218 -6.54 16.14 -4.00
N VAL A 219 -7.49 16.18 -3.07
CA VAL A 219 -8.92 16.28 -3.39
C VAL A 219 -9.16 17.59 -4.14
N GLY A 220 -9.69 17.48 -5.38
CA GLY A 220 -9.95 18.63 -6.26
C GLY A 220 -8.81 19.02 -7.20
N ALA A 221 -7.56 18.65 -6.91
CA ALA A 221 -6.39 18.97 -7.76
C ALA A 221 -5.77 17.76 -8.47
N GLY A 222 -6.08 16.54 -8.02
CA GLY A 222 -5.59 15.31 -8.64
C GLY A 222 -4.28 14.80 -8.04
N ARG A 223 -3.54 13.97 -8.79
CA ARG A 223 -2.30 13.35 -8.32
C ARG A 223 -1.12 14.30 -8.50
N ALA A 224 -0.26 14.37 -7.49
CA ALA A 224 0.99 15.12 -7.53
C ALA A 224 2.12 14.27 -6.95
N THR A 225 3.34 14.52 -7.43
CA THR A 225 4.56 13.98 -6.83
C THR A 225 5.24 15.10 -6.06
N VAL A 226 5.51 14.85 -4.78
CA VAL A 226 6.25 15.74 -3.90
C VAL A 226 7.60 15.08 -3.65
N SER A 227 8.69 15.76 -3.95
CA SER A 227 10.04 15.38 -3.54
C SER A 227 10.71 16.52 -2.78
N ASP A 228 11.79 16.20 -2.09
CA ASP A 228 12.65 17.17 -1.39
C ASP A 228 13.27 18.20 -2.36
N GLN A 229 13.57 17.78 -3.60
CA GLN A 229 14.14 18.59 -4.69
C GLN A 229 13.11 19.35 -5.52
N SER A 230 11.81 19.04 -5.41
CA SER A 230 10.76 19.69 -6.20
C SER A 230 10.23 20.97 -5.56
N ASP A 231 9.65 21.84 -6.39
CA ASP A 231 8.90 23.00 -5.90
C ASP A 231 7.72 22.55 -5.02
N PRO A 232 7.37 23.31 -3.96
CA PRO A 232 6.24 22.99 -3.10
C PRO A 232 4.95 22.87 -3.90
N VAL A 233 4.14 21.87 -3.57
CA VAL A 233 2.85 21.67 -4.22
C VAL A 233 1.81 22.60 -3.60
N THR A 234 1.18 23.44 -4.41
CA THR A 234 0.14 24.36 -3.94
C THR A 234 -1.20 23.62 -3.84
N LEU A 235 -1.85 23.75 -2.68
CA LEU A 235 -3.19 23.23 -2.39
C LEU A 235 -4.26 24.26 -2.79
N SER A 236 -5.52 23.83 -2.91
CA SER A 236 -6.63 24.68 -3.35
C SER A 236 -6.87 25.90 -2.45
N ASP A 237 -6.48 25.84 -1.19
CA ASP A 237 -6.68 26.93 -0.21
C ASP A 237 -5.48 27.89 -0.15
N GLY A 238 -4.53 27.78 -1.08
CA GLY A 238 -3.32 28.60 -1.11
C GLY A 238 -2.21 28.13 -0.16
N CYS A 239 -2.44 27.07 0.63
CA CYS A 239 -1.38 26.41 1.39
C CYS A 239 -0.41 25.69 0.47
N THR A 240 0.88 25.67 0.81
CA THR A 240 1.90 24.88 0.10
C THR A 240 2.32 23.68 0.93
N LEU A 241 2.45 22.52 0.28
CA LEU A 241 2.88 21.26 0.84
C LEU A 241 4.30 20.94 0.36
N LYS A 242 5.23 20.68 1.29
CA LYS A 242 6.59 20.27 0.98
C LYS A 242 6.96 18.99 1.72
N LEU A 243 7.63 18.07 1.03
CA LEU A 243 8.14 16.85 1.64
C LEU A 243 9.31 17.20 2.56
N ALA A 244 9.24 16.77 3.82
CA ALA A 244 10.29 16.98 4.80
C ALA A 244 11.19 15.76 4.92
N VAL A 245 10.58 14.57 5.07
CA VAL A 245 11.32 13.31 5.16
C VAL A 245 10.47 12.13 4.69
N THR A 246 11.11 11.14 4.08
CA THR A 246 10.52 9.84 3.71
C THR A 246 11.01 8.74 4.63
N MET A 247 10.11 7.85 5.00
CA MET A 247 10.35 6.65 5.78
C MET A 247 9.71 5.45 5.08
N PRO A 248 10.07 4.20 5.44
CA PRO A 248 9.41 3.02 4.89
C PRO A 248 7.88 3.11 5.05
N ARG A 249 7.18 3.27 3.92
CA ARG A 249 5.71 3.41 3.82
C ARG A 249 5.11 4.64 4.51
N ARG A 250 5.91 5.65 4.87
CA ARG A 250 5.43 6.90 5.50
C ARG A 250 6.18 8.12 4.98
N ALA A 251 5.56 9.28 5.06
CA ALA A 251 6.20 10.54 4.71
C ALA A 251 5.74 11.63 5.68
N ALA A 252 6.66 12.49 6.09
CA ALA A 252 6.35 13.69 6.85
C ALA A 252 6.40 14.91 5.94
N PHE A 253 5.40 15.76 6.05
CA PHE A 253 5.22 16.94 5.22
C PHE A 253 5.23 18.20 6.08
N THR A 254 5.88 19.24 5.58
CA THR A 254 5.77 20.59 6.12
C THR A 254 4.76 21.39 5.30
N THR A 255 4.03 22.27 5.97
CA THR A 255 2.96 23.05 5.35
C THR A 255 3.16 24.51 5.68
N VAL A 256 2.91 25.38 4.70
CA VAL A 256 2.92 26.83 4.88
C VAL A 256 1.62 27.35 4.30
N CYS A 257 0.76 27.92 5.14
CA CYS A 257 -0.50 28.53 4.73
C CYS A 257 -0.40 30.04 4.85
N PRO A 258 -0.97 30.82 3.91
CA PRO A 258 -1.12 32.25 4.07
C PRO A 258 -2.06 32.53 5.26
N GLU A 259 -1.65 33.44 6.15
CA GLU A 259 -2.45 33.91 7.31
C GLU A 259 -3.66 34.74 6.88
#